data_AF-A0A2Z3GVS0-F1
#
_entry.id   AF-A0A2Z3GVS0-F1
#
_cell.length_a   1.000
_cell.length_b   1.000
_cell.length_c   1.000
_cell.angle_alpha   90.00
_cell.angle_beta   90.00
_cell.angle_gamma   90.00
#
_symmetry.space_group_name_H-M   'P 1'
#
loop_
_entity.id
_entity.type
_entity.pdbx_description
1 polymer ?
#
loop_
_entity_poly.entity_id
_entity_poly.type
_entity_poly.pdbx_seq_one_letter_code
_entity_poly.pdbx_strand_id
1 'polypeptide(L)'
;MKPIHYSQSVFSTVRWSWVLGTLALLWMAAPAPVRAQTWMVSTTAHVTLGVLDKYGQLGPYTATFVVHNEDTGKDYQLVRAIEKGQNGVDVLFPSEGSSVDYFKASTGQAAPATPGRYTWECLVKGKRAVGGHFALPEVGNDVTVVQKERP
;
A
#
# COMPACT_ATOMS: atom_id res chain seq x y z
N MET A 1 2.88 32.47 90.73
CA MET A 1 3.43 31.61 89.65
C MET A 1 2.29 30.92 88.94
N LYS A 2 2.13 31.11 87.62
CA LYS A 2 1.14 30.42 86.77
C LYS A 2 1.90 29.58 85.74
N PRO A 3 1.56 28.30 85.50
CA PRO A 3 2.20 27.53 84.45
C PRO A 3 1.59 27.86 83.07
N ILE A 4 2.45 27.96 82.06
CA ILE A 4 2.07 28.11 80.65
C ILE A 4 2.03 26.71 80.04
N HIS A 5 0.89 26.31 79.48
CA HIS A 5 0.77 25.07 78.70
C HIS A 5 1.21 25.32 77.25
N TYR A 6 2.17 24.53 76.78
CA TYR A 6 2.62 24.51 75.39
C TYR A 6 1.74 23.55 74.58
N SER A 7 0.96 24.08 73.63
CA SER A 7 0.18 23.28 72.68
C SER A 7 1.08 22.87 71.51
N GLN A 8 1.35 21.58 71.37
CA GLN A 8 2.07 21.06 70.21
C GLN A 8 1.09 20.83 69.05
N SER A 9 1.35 21.52 67.93
CA SER A 9 0.57 21.50 66.71
C SER A 9 0.69 20.16 65.96
N VAL A 10 -0.39 19.38 65.95
CA VAL A 10 -0.55 18.15 65.17
C VAL A 10 -1.02 18.52 63.75
N PHE A 11 -0.14 19.03 62.89
CA PHE A 11 -0.56 19.50 61.55
C PHE A 11 0.32 19.06 60.36
N SER A 12 1.20 18.05 60.52
CA SER A 12 2.14 17.69 59.43
C SER A 12 1.89 16.35 58.73
N THR A 13 1.22 15.37 59.33
CA THR A 13 1.19 14.00 58.79
C THR A 13 0.06 13.76 57.77
N VAL A 14 -1.09 14.43 57.93
CA VAL A 14 -2.27 14.20 57.09
C VAL A 14 -2.09 14.66 55.63
N ARG A 15 -1.32 15.74 55.39
CA ARG A 15 -1.10 16.27 54.03
C ARG A 15 -0.23 15.38 53.15
N TRP A 16 0.69 14.62 53.73
CA TRP A 16 1.61 13.77 52.96
C TRP A 16 0.93 12.48 52.51
N SER A 17 0.02 11.93 53.31
CA SER A 17 -0.75 10.73 52.95
C SER A 17 -1.64 10.96 51.73
N TRP A 18 -2.22 12.16 51.59
CA TRP A 18 -3.03 12.51 50.42
C TRP A 18 -2.22 12.64 49.15
N VAL A 19 -1.03 13.26 49.21
CA VAL A 19 -0.14 13.40 48.04
C VAL A 19 0.39 12.04 47.59
N LEU A 20 0.76 11.17 48.53
CA LEU A 20 1.20 9.82 48.20
C LEU A 20 0.04 8.97 47.64
N GLY A 21 -1.17 9.13 48.17
CA GLY A 21 -2.37 8.46 47.68
C GLY A 21 -2.74 8.90 46.25
N THR A 22 -2.72 10.20 45.96
CA THR A 22 -2.99 10.70 44.61
C THR A 22 -1.91 10.29 43.62
N LEU A 23 -0.63 10.29 44.03
CA LEU A 23 0.46 9.86 43.17
C LEU A 23 0.38 8.36 42.84
N ALA A 24 0.02 7.53 43.82
CA ALA A 24 -0.21 6.10 43.61
C ALA A 24 -1.40 5.85 42.68
N LEU A 25 -2.51 6.60 42.85
CA LEU A 25 -3.67 6.50 41.97
C LEU A 25 -3.34 6.90 40.53
N LEU A 26 -2.53 7.96 40.36
CA LEU A 26 -2.07 8.41 39.05
C LEU A 26 -1.17 7.38 38.36
N TRP A 27 -0.31 6.70 39.13
CA TRP A 27 0.56 5.65 38.62
C TRP A 27 -0.23 4.39 38.20
N MET A 28 -1.29 4.05 38.93
CA MET A 28 -2.18 2.95 38.56
C MET A 28 -3.07 3.30 37.35
N ALA A 29 -3.32 4.59 37.10
CA ALA A 29 -4.03 5.08 35.92
C ALA A 29 -3.11 5.29 34.69
N ALA A 30 -1.84 4.88 34.75
CA ALA A 30 -0.95 4.98 33.60
C ALA A 30 -1.50 4.14 32.43
N PRO A 31 -1.72 4.73 31.25
CA PRO A 31 -2.24 3.99 30.10
C PRO A 31 -1.24 2.90 29.69
N ALA A 32 -1.74 1.69 29.45
CA ALA A 32 -0.91 0.60 28.97
C ALA A 32 -0.21 0.99 27.65
N PRO A 33 1.04 0.57 27.42
CA PRO A 33 1.74 0.87 26.18
C PRO A 33 0.98 0.25 25.00
N VAL A 34 0.34 1.10 24.19
CA VAL A 34 -0.30 0.69 22.94
C VAL A 34 0.80 0.28 21.97
N ARG A 35 0.82 -1.00 21.61
CA ARG A 35 1.67 -1.52 20.53
C ARG A 35 0.86 -1.48 19.25
N ALA A 36 1.07 -0.46 18.42
CA ALA A 36 0.54 -0.47 17.07
C ALA A 36 1.37 -1.43 16.21
N GLN A 37 0.73 -2.45 15.63
CA GLN A 37 1.38 -3.28 14.62
C GLN A 37 1.38 -2.50 13.30
N THR A 38 2.54 -1.98 12.91
CA THR A 38 2.71 -1.25 11.65
C THR A 38 3.03 -2.25 10.55
N TRP A 39 2.14 -2.37 9.57
CA TRP A 39 2.42 -3.11 8.34
C TRP A 39 3.12 -2.19 7.34
N MET A 40 4.08 -2.73 6.60
CA MET A 40 4.59 -2.08 5.40
C MET A 40 3.58 -2.35 4.28
N VAL A 41 3.03 -1.30 3.67
CA VAL A 41 2.03 -1.40 2.60
C VAL A 41 2.66 -1.00 1.28
N SER A 42 2.34 -1.73 0.21
CA SER A 42 2.70 -1.30 -1.15
C SER A 42 2.00 0.00 -1.47
N THR A 43 2.76 1.06 -1.73
CA THR A 43 2.22 2.39 -2.05
C THR A 43 1.77 2.52 -3.49
N THR A 44 2.13 1.56 -4.35
CA THR A 44 1.91 1.61 -5.78
C THR A 44 1.05 0.43 -6.21
N ALA A 45 -0.02 0.72 -6.94
CA ALA A 45 -0.87 -0.29 -7.54
C ALA A 45 -0.30 -0.73 -8.89
N HIS A 46 -0.37 -2.04 -9.15
CA HIS A 46 0.11 -2.65 -10.38
C HIS A 46 -0.87 -3.74 -10.81
N VAL A 47 -0.90 -4.02 -12.12
CA VAL A 47 -1.73 -5.04 -12.73
C VAL A 47 -0.86 -5.87 -13.66
N THR A 48 -1.01 -7.19 -13.59
CA THR A 48 -0.38 -8.10 -14.54
C THR A 48 -1.31 -8.35 -15.72
N LEU A 49 -0.80 -8.12 -16.93
CA LEU A 49 -1.51 -8.32 -18.20
C LEU A 49 -0.84 -9.47 -18.94
N GLY A 50 -1.62 -10.38 -19.51
CA GLY A 50 -1.07 -11.62 -20.06
C GLY A 50 -1.66 -11.99 -21.41
N VAL A 51 -0.85 -12.64 -22.24
CA VAL A 51 -1.32 -13.32 -23.45
C VAL A 51 -0.72 -14.73 -23.49
N LEU A 52 -1.56 -15.71 -23.80
CA LEU A 52 -1.17 -17.12 -23.91
C LEU A 52 -1.72 -17.71 -25.22
N ASP A 53 -0.82 -18.23 -26.05
CA ASP A 53 -1.13 -19.19 -27.09
C ASP A 53 -1.47 -20.55 -26.46
N LYS A 54 -2.76 -20.74 -26.18
CA LYS A 54 -3.29 -21.95 -25.53
C LYS A 54 -2.86 -23.25 -26.22
N TYR A 55 -2.67 -23.23 -27.54
CA TYR A 55 -2.37 -24.44 -28.32
C TYR A 55 -0.91 -24.54 -28.75
N GLY A 56 -0.09 -23.51 -28.50
CA GLY A 56 1.32 -23.47 -28.90
C GLY A 56 1.54 -23.57 -30.42
N GLN A 57 0.54 -23.16 -31.22
CA GLN A 57 0.53 -23.31 -32.68
C GLN A 57 1.10 -22.09 -33.41
N LEU A 58 1.25 -20.95 -32.73
CA LEU A 58 1.71 -19.71 -33.34
C LEU A 58 3.22 -19.71 -33.60
N GLY A 59 3.98 -20.59 -32.93
CA GLY A 59 5.44 -20.56 -32.94
C GLY A 59 5.98 -19.31 -32.23
N PRO A 60 7.18 -18.82 -32.56
CA PRO A 60 7.65 -17.52 -32.06
C PRO A 60 6.78 -16.39 -32.63
N TYR A 61 6.39 -15.44 -31.79
CA TYR A 61 5.57 -14.30 -32.19
C TYR A 61 5.88 -13.04 -31.40
N THR A 62 5.45 -11.89 -31.93
CA THR A 62 5.52 -10.60 -31.24
C THR A 62 4.15 -10.24 -30.69
N ALA A 63 4.10 -9.92 -29.40
CA ALA A 63 2.94 -9.39 -28.69
C ALA A 63 3.14 -7.90 -28.42
N THR A 64 2.18 -7.08 -28.84
CA THR A 64 2.15 -5.65 -28.51
C THR A 64 1.02 -5.39 -27.54
N PHE A 65 1.37 -5.05 -26.31
CA PHE A 65 0.42 -4.61 -25.29
C PHE A 65 0.20 -3.11 -25.43
N VAL A 66 -1.06 -2.71 -25.47
CA VAL A 66 -1.49 -1.31 -25.48
C VAL A 66 -2.38 -1.11 -24.27
N VAL A 67 -2.07 -0.13 -23.44
CA VAL A 67 -2.88 0.30 -22.30
C VAL A 67 -3.33 1.72 -22.56
N HIS A 68 -4.63 1.93 -22.60
CA HIS A 68 -5.26 3.23 -22.78
C HIS A 68 -5.81 3.72 -21.45
N ASN A 69 -5.38 4.90 -21.02
CA ASN A 69 -5.94 5.59 -19.86
C ASN A 69 -7.20 6.35 -20.32
N GLU A 70 -8.38 5.92 -19.85
CA GLU A 70 -9.66 6.49 -20.28
C GLU A 70 -9.85 7.94 -19.80
N ASP A 71 -9.23 8.32 -18.69
CA ASP A 71 -9.40 9.64 -18.07
C ASP A 71 -8.57 10.72 -18.79
N THR A 72 -7.39 10.35 -19.31
CA THR A 72 -6.45 11.27 -19.98
C THR A 72 -6.38 11.07 -21.50
N GLY A 73 -6.94 9.98 -22.02
CA GLY A 73 -6.87 9.58 -23.42
C GLY A 73 -5.48 9.14 -23.89
N LYS A 74 -4.54 8.88 -22.96
CA LYS A 74 -3.15 8.52 -23.29
C LYS A 74 -2.98 7.03 -23.47
N ASP A 75 -2.21 6.65 -24.49
CA ASP A 75 -1.80 5.28 -24.76
C ASP A 75 -0.37 5.02 -24.30
N TYR A 76 -0.16 3.84 -23.73
CA TYR A 76 1.14 3.31 -23.36
C TYR A 76 1.32 1.93 -23.98
N GLN A 77 2.49 1.69 -24.57
CA GLN A 77 2.76 0.47 -25.31
C GLN A 77 3.99 -0.27 -24.80
N LEU A 78 3.92 -1.60 -24.80
CA LEU A 78 5.04 -2.50 -24.53
C LEU A 78 5.03 -3.62 -25.57
N VAL A 79 6.16 -3.85 -26.22
CA VAL A 79 6.33 -4.91 -27.22
C VAL A 79 7.19 -6.01 -26.63
N ARG A 80 6.71 -7.26 -26.71
CA ARG A 80 7.41 -8.45 -26.25
C ARG A 80 7.57 -9.44 -27.40
N ALA A 81 8.79 -9.96 -27.57
CA ALA A 81 9.04 -11.12 -28.39
C ALA A 81 8.85 -12.38 -27.54
N ILE A 82 8.05 -13.32 -28.02
CA ILE A 82 7.81 -14.63 -27.43
C ILE A 82 8.66 -15.62 -28.22
N GLU A 83 9.62 -16.24 -27.55
CA GLU A 83 10.57 -17.14 -28.18
C GLU A 83 10.00 -18.55 -28.36
N LYS A 84 10.67 -19.36 -29.17
CA LYS A 84 10.29 -20.76 -29.37
C LYS A 84 10.36 -21.51 -28.03
N GLY A 85 9.26 -22.17 -27.65
CA GLY A 85 9.14 -22.89 -26.37
C GLY A 85 8.48 -22.08 -25.26
N GLN A 86 8.23 -20.78 -25.49
CA GLN A 86 7.35 -19.98 -24.67
C GLN A 86 5.97 -19.93 -25.34
N ASN A 87 4.92 -20.20 -24.56
CA ASN A 87 3.54 -20.16 -25.08
C ASN A 87 2.86 -18.82 -24.82
N GLY A 88 3.50 -17.91 -24.09
CA GLY A 88 2.86 -16.70 -23.62
C GLY A 88 3.80 -15.84 -22.79
N VAL A 89 3.30 -14.67 -22.41
CA VAL A 89 4.03 -13.73 -21.57
C VAL A 89 3.05 -12.92 -20.72
N ASP A 90 3.45 -12.69 -19.48
CA ASP A 90 2.81 -11.76 -18.56
C ASP A 90 3.70 -10.51 -18.44
N VAL A 91 3.08 -9.34 -18.41
CA VAL A 91 3.73 -8.03 -18.29
C VAL A 91 3.09 -7.23 -17.17
N LEU A 92 3.88 -6.38 -16.51
CA LEU A 92 3.42 -5.57 -15.39
C LEU A 92 3.10 -4.14 -15.85
N PHE A 93 1.94 -3.63 -15.49
CA PHE A 93 1.53 -2.24 -15.73
C PHE A 93 1.10 -1.55 -14.42
N PRO A 94 1.57 -0.33 -14.13
CA PRO A 94 2.75 0.29 -14.73
C PRO A 94 4.01 -0.46 -14.28
N SER A 95 5.13 -0.09 -14.90
CA SER A 95 6.44 -0.69 -14.74
C SER A 95 7.48 0.43 -14.66
N GLU A 96 8.53 0.26 -13.86
CA GLU A 96 9.58 1.27 -13.75
C GLU A 96 10.28 1.50 -15.10
N GLY A 97 10.62 2.76 -15.41
CA GLY A 97 11.32 3.10 -16.65
C GLY A 97 12.76 2.58 -16.76
N SER A 98 13.32 2.08 -15.64
CA SER A 98 14.59 1.36 -15.55
C SER A 98 14.45 -0.11 -15.98
N SER A 99 13.24 -0.67 -15.97
CA SER A 99 12.97 -2.03 -16.42
C SER A 99 13.19 -2.14 -17.92
N VAL A 100 13.61 -3.31 -18.38
CA VAL A 100 13.67 -3.62 -19.81
C VAL A 100 12.27 -3.71 -20.44
N ASP A 101 11.29 -4.12 -19.63
CA ASP A 101 9.93 -4.44 -20.06
C ASP A 101 8.95 -3.37 -19.57
N TYR A 102 9.19 -2.11 -19.94
CA TYR A 102 8.36 -1.00 -19.51
C TYR A 102 7.45 -0.43 -20.59
N PHE A 103 6.26 -0.04 -20.15
CA PHE A 103 5.27 0.63 -20.99
C PHE A 103 5.67 2.07 -21.29
N LYS A 104 5.67 2.42 -22.58
CA LYS A 104 6.11 3.73 -23.09
C LYS A 104 4.95 4.48 -23.72
N ALA A 105 4.82 5.75 -23.37
CA ALA A 105 4.01 6.68 -24.15
C ALA A 105 4.67 6.96 -25.51
N SER A 106 3.93 7.56 -26.44
CA SER A 106 4.47 8.04 -27.72
C SER A 106 5.66 9.01 -27.57
N THR A 107 5.73 9.71 -26.44
CA THR A 107 6.84 10.61 -26.08
C THR A 107 8.06 9.89 -25.47
N GLY A 108 8.01 8.56 -25.33
CA GLY A 108 9.07 7.74 -24.71
C GLY A 108 9.05 7.68 -23.18
N GLN A 109 8.13 8.41 -22.54
CA GLN A 109 7.97 8.42 -21.08
C GLN A 109 7.39 7.10 -20.57
N ALA A 110 7.87 6.63 -19.41
CA ALA A 110 7.32 5.46 -18.74
C ALA A 110 5.89 5.74 -18.26
N ALA A 111 5.04 4.71 -18.29
CA ALA A 111 3.68 4.80 -17.78
C ALA A 111 3.68 5.09 -16.25
N PRO A 112 2.98 6.14 -15.80
CA PRO A 112 2.83 6.41 -14.36
C PRO A 112 1.77 5.51 -13.73
N ALA A 113 1.85 5.32 -12.41
CA ALA A 113 0.82 4.69 -11.59
C ALA A 113 -0.33 5.65 -11.26
N THR A 114 -0.87 6.32 -12.28
CA THR A 114 -1.95 7.29 -12.08
C THR A 114 -3.24 6.54 -11.75
N PRO A 115 -3.96 6.92 -10.68
CA PRO A 115 -5.29 6.41 -10.42
C PRO A 115 -6.24 6.68 -11.60
N GLY A 116 -7.20 5.78 -11.82
CA GLY A 116 -8.16 5.96 -12.91
C GLY A 116 -8.58 4.67 -13.58
N ARG A 117 -9.37 4.81 -14.65
CA ARG A 117 -9.85 3.68 -15.45
C ARG A 117 -8.98 3.48 -16.69
N TYR A 118 -8.78 2.21 -17.02
CA TYR A 118 -7.92 1.80 -18.10
C TYR A 118 -8.58 0.70 -18.92
N THR A 119 -8.37 0.75 -20.23
CA THR A 119 -8.55 -0.41 -21.11
C THR A 119 -7.21 -0.90 -21.59
N TRP A 120 -7.15 -2.18 -21.93
CA TRP A 120 -5.95 -2.73 -22.52
C TRP A 120 -6.27 -3.76 -23.58
N GLU A 121 -5.33 -3.94 -24.49
CA GLU A 121 -5.35 -5.00 -25.47
C GLU A 121 -3.94 -5.51 -25.75
N CYS A 122 -3.87 -6.77 -26.17
CA CYS A 122 -2.66 -7.35 -26.73
C CYS A 122 -2.92 -7.69 -28.20
N LEU A 123 -2.07 -7.16 -29.07
CA LEU A 123 -2.06 -7.43 -30.50
C LEU A 123 -1.01 -8.50 -30.81
N VAL A 124 -1.41 -9.55 -31.52
CA VAL A 124 -0.50 -10.56 -32.07
C VAL A 124 -0.64 -10.52 -33.58
N LYS A 125 0.47 -10.30 -34.29
CA LYS A 125 0.48 -10.10 -35.76
C LYS A 125 -0.48 -8.97 -36.20
N GLY A 126 -0.58 -7.90 -35.40
CA GLY A 126 -1.44 -6.74 -35.66
C GLY A 126 -2.94 -6.98 -35.45
N LYS A 127 -3.35 -8.15 -34.95
CA LYS A 127 -4.74 -8.46 -34.62
C LYS A 127 -4.91 -8.57 -33.11
N ARG A 128 -6.03 -8.05 -32.59
CA ARG A 128 -6.37 -8.18 -31.18
C ARG A 128 -6.54 -9.64 -30.79
N ALA A 129 -5.68 -10.12 -29.89
CA ALA A 129 -5.70 -11.47 -29.37
C ALA A 129 -6.48 -11.55 -28.04
N VAL A 130 -6.29 -10.55 -27.18
CA VAL A 130 -6.96 -10.44 -25.87
C VAL A 130 -7.06 -8.97 -25.48
N GLY A 131 -7.92 -8.65 -24.53
CA GLY A 131 -7.94 -7.36 -23.86
C GLY A 131 -8.93 -7.34 -22.71
N GLY A 132 -9.01 -6.21 -22.03
CA GLY A 132 -9.90 -6.04 -20.89
C GLY A 132 -9.89 -4.60 -20.38
N HIS A 133 -10.38 -4.45 -19.16
CA HIS A 133 -10.39 -3.18 -18.44
C HIS A 133 -9.96 -3.41 -17.00
N PHE A 134 -9.40 -2.38 -16.37
CA PHE A 134 -9.07 -2.37 -14.95
C PHE A 134 -9.10 -0.93 -14.42
N ALA A 135 -9.07 -0.78 -13.11
CA ALA A 135 -8.93 0.51 -12.46
C ALA A 135 -7.75 0.49 -11.49
N LEU A 136 -6.95 1.55 -11.50
CA LEU A 136 -5.96 1.79 -10.46
C LEU A 136 -6.60 2.67 -9.37
N PRO A 137 -6.59 2.25 -8.10
CA PRO A 137 -7.19 3.01 -7.01
C PRO A 137 -6.40 4.28 -6.71
N GLU A 138 -7.07 5.30 -6.15
CA GLU A 138 -6.45 6.56 -5.69
C GLU A 138 -5.53 6.39 -4.46
N VAL A 139 -5.55 5.20 -3.85
CA VAL A 139 -4.93 4.80 -2.57
C VAL A 139 -5.19 5.75 -1.39
N GLY A 140 -6.09 5.30 -0.49
CA GLY A 140 -6.01 5.56 0.94
C GLY A 140 -5.66 4.25 1.64
N ASN A 141 -4.58 4.21 2.42
CA ASN A 141 -4.24 3.02 3.20
C ASN A 141 -5.16 2.92 4.42
N ASP A 142 -5.91 1.83 4.54
CA ASP A 142 -6.65 1.52 5.77
C ASP A 142 -5.71 0.86 6.79
N VAL A 143 -5.34 1.60 7.83
CA VAL A 143 -4.56 1.07 8.96
C VAL A 143 -5.52 0.49 9.98
N THR A 144 -5.63 -0.84 10.05
CA THR A 144 -6.38 -1.51 11.13
C THR A 144 -5.53 -1.57 12.40
N VAL A 145 -5.88 -0.80 13.42
CA VAL A 145 -5.27 -0.90 14.76
C VAL A 145 -5.90 -2.07 15.50
N VAL A 146 -5.15 -3.17 15.67
CA VAL A 146 -5.61 -4.30 16.48
C VAL A 146 -5.31 -4.00 17.95
N GLN A 147 -6.34 -3.66 18.73
CA GLN A 147 -6.24 -3.66 20.18
C GLN A 147 -6.42 -5.10 20.69
N LYS A 148 -5.39 -5.64 21.34
CA LYS A 148 -5.52 -6.92 22.05
C LYS A 148 -6.34 -6.67 23.32
N GLU A 149 -7.63 -7.00 23.32
CA GLU A 149 -8.38 -7.14 24.56
C GLU A 149 -7.70 -8.20 25.43
N ARG A 150 -7.35 -7.82 26.66
CA ARG A 150 -6.78 -8.72 27.66
C ARG A 150 -7.96 -9.54 28.25
N PRO A 151 -7.81 -10.87 28.42
CA PRO A 151 -8.83 -11.69 29.08
C PRO A 151 -9.07 -11.29 30.53
#